data_AF-A0A1M7KF89-F1
#
_entry.id   AF-A0A1M7KF89-F1
#
_cell.length_a   1.000
_cell.length_b   1.000
_cell.length_c   1.000
_cell.angle_alpha   90.00
_cell.angle_beta   90.00
_cell.angle_gamma   90.00
#
_symmetry.space_group_name_H-M   'P 1'
#
loop_
_entity.id
_entity.type
_entity.pdbx_description
1 polymer ?
#
loop_
_entity_poly.entity_id
_entity_poly.type
_entity_poly.pdbx_seq_one_letter_code
_entity_poly.pdbx_strand_id
1 'polypeptide(L)'
;METVFKNKWFYRLLIAYIFLLLIWNTYMVISGNLLGLIAVIIELVLLYLLFNKHRLAKTAIHFWAIIMMIGPGLSIIGKLIKMATGDDLNFMVDSLVQNLLLFTFGLIIYYFNKKTVFVRERELN
;
A
#
# COMPACT_ATOMS: atom_id res chain seq x y z
N MET A 1 14.42 -4.24 19.70
CA MET A 1 13.38 -4.98 18.94
C MET A 1 13.58 -4.76 17.46
N GLU A 2 13.55 -5.82 16.67
CA GLU A 2 13.75 -5.81 15.22
C GLU A 2 12.60 -6.52 14.50
N THR A 3 12.39 -6.16 13.24
CA THR A 3 11.40 -6.79 12.37
C THR A 3 12.06 -7.86 11.50
N VAL A 4 11.58 -9.10 11.62
CA VAL A 4 12.06 -10.26 10.88
C VAL A 4 11.05 -10.61 9.79
N PHE A 5 11.50 -10.58 8.54
CA PHE A 5 10.74 -11.00 7.37
C PHE A 5 11.05 -12.47 7.08
N LYS A 6 10.13 -13.38 7.41
CA LYS A 6 10.31 -14.82 7.17
C LYS A 6 10.34 -15.16 5.68
N ASN A 7 9.55 -14.45 4.88
CA ASN A 7 9.49 -14.63 3.43
C ASN A 7 10.35 -13.60 2.69
N LYS A 8 11.50 -14.03 2.18
CA LYS A 8 12.42 -13.18 1.39
C LYS A 8 11.82 -12.67 0.09
N TRP A 9 10.87 -13.40 -0.52
CA TRP A 9 10.18 -12.95 -1.73
C TRP A 9 9.23 -11.81 -1.42
N PHE A 10 8.44 -11.94 -0.37
CA PHE A 10 7.54 -10.87 0.07
C PHE A 10 8.31 -9.58 0.36
N TYR A 11 9.42 -9.67 1.09
CA TYR A 11 10.27 -8.50 1.38
C TYR A 11 10.79 -7.81 0.11
N ARG A 12 11.34 -8.57 -0.83
CA ARG A 12 11.86 -8.02 -2.10
C ARG A 12 10.76 -7.42 -2.97
N LEU A 13 9.63 -8.11 -3.10
CA LEU A 13 8.49 -7.62 -3.87
C LEU A 13 7.87 -6.37 -3.25
N LEU A 14 7.78 -6.30 -1.92
CA LEU A 14 7.27 -5.12 -1.22
C LEU A 14 8.18 -3.91 -1.43
N ILE A 15 9.50 -4.09 -1.33
CA ILE A 15 10.46 -3.00 -1.61
C ILE A 15 10.35 -2.56 -3.07
N ALA A 16 10.38 -3.50 -4.02
CA ALA A 16 10.26 -3.18 -5.44
C ALA A 16 8.96 -2.43 -5.74
N TYR A 17 7.85 -2.84 -5.12
CA TYR A 17 6.56 -2.19 -5.25
C TYR A 17 6.57 -0.76 -4.71
N ILE A 18 7.10 -0.54 -3.50
CA ILE A 18 7.21 0.81 -2.91
C ILE A 18 8.14 1.69 -3.75
N PHE A 19 9.22 1.15 -4.33
CA PHE A 19 10.08 1.91 -5.25
C PHE A 19 9.37 2.33 -6.54
N LEU A 20 8.59 1.44 -7.15
CA LEU A 20 7.82 1.78 -8.34
C LEU A 20 6.79 2.89 -8.04
N LEU A 21 6.12 2.81 -6.90
CA LEU A 21 5.21 3.86 -6.45
C LEU A 21 5.94 5.17 -6.17
N LEU A 22 7.13 5.13 -5.54
CA LEU A 22 7.95 6.31 -5.28
C LEU A 22 8.32 7.05 -6.56
N ILE A 23 8.74 6.32 -7.60
CA ILE A 23 9.06 6.88 -8.91
C ILE A 23 7.82 7.54 -9.51
N TRP A 24 6.68 6.84 -9.48
CA TRP A 24 5.41 7.34 -9.99
C TRP A 24 4.94 8.62 -9.27
N ASN A 25 4.94 8.61 -7.95
CA ASN A 25 4.50 9.75 -7.15
C ASN A 25 5.46 10.93 -7.29
N THR A 26 6.76 10.68 -7.39
CA THR A 26 7.76 11.72 -7.65
C THR A 26 7.53 12.37 -9.02
N TYR A 27 7.25 11.56 -10.05
CA TYR A 27 6.89 12.07 -11.38
C TYR A 27 5.62 12.95 -11.33
N MET A 28 4.61 12.55 -10.57
CA MET A 28 3.38 13.33 -10.37
C MET A 28 3.66 14.67 -9.67
N VAL A 29 4.57 14.70 -8.68
CA VAL A 29 4.99 15.95 -8.01
C VAL A 29 5.66 16.90 -8.99
N ILE A 30 6.60 16.40 -9.79
CA ILE A 30 7.30 17.20 -10.81
C ILE A 30 6.32 17.74 -11.86
N SER A 31 5.26 16.97 -12.15
CA SER A 31 4.17 17.36 -13.06
C SER A 31 3.18 18.35 -12.46
N GLY A 32 3.42 18.86 -11.24
CA GLY A 32 2.63 19.91 -10.60
C GLY A 32 1.61 19.43 -9.56
N ASN A 33 1.52 18.12 -9.28
CA ASN A 33 0.62 17.60 -8.26
C ASN A 33 1.30 17.54 -6.88
N LEU A 34 1.14 18.61 -6.11
CA LEU A 34 1.68 18.74 -4.75
C LEU A 34 1.18 17.65 -3.78
N LEU A 35 0.01 17.04 -4.01
CA LEU A 35 -0.48 15.94 -3.17
C LEU A 35 0.41 14.70 -3.27
N GLY A 36 1.12 14.52 -4.40
CA GLY A 36 2.11 13.46 -4.55
C GLY A 36 3.26 13.55 -3.55
N LEU A 37 3.55 14.75 -3.00
CA LEU A 37 4.64 14.96 -2.05
C LEU A 37 4.40 14.19 -0.74
N ILE A 38 3.14 14.15 -0.28
CA ILE A 38 2.75 13.41 0.91
C ILE A 38 3.00 11.91 0.70
N ALA A 39 2.61 11.39 -0.47
CA ALA A 39 2.83 9.99 -0.82
C ALA A 39 4.33 9.65 -0.85
N VAL A 40 5.15 10.50 -1.48
CA VAL A 40 6.61 10.33 -1.52
C VAL A 40 7.22 10.28 -0.11
N ILE A 41 6.83 11.20 0.78
CA ILE A 41 7.34 11.22 2.16
C ILE A 41 6.99 9.91 2.89
N ILE A 42 5.75 9.45 2.77
CA ILE A 42 5.30 8.19 3.39
C ILE A 42 6.10 7.00 2.86
N GLU A 43 6.34 6.95 1.55
CA GLU A 43 7.09 5.87 0.89
C GLU A 43 8.56 5.85 1.28
N LEU A 44 9.20 7.02 1.40
CA LEU A 44 10.57 7.14 1.91
C LEU A 44 10.67 6.65 3.36
N VAL A 45 9.72 7.02 4.22
CA VAL A 45 9.68 6.55 5.62
C VAL A 45 9.49 5.04 5.67
N LEU A 46 8.61 4.47 4.84
CA LEU A 46 8.40 3.02 4.76
C LEU A 46 9.67 2.29 4.33
N LEU A 47 10.35 2.77 3.28
CA LEU A 47 11.61 2.20 2.82
C LEU A 47 12.69 2.28 3.91
N TYR A 48 12.81 3.43 4.58
CA TYR A 48 13.74 3.59 5.70
C TYR A 48 13.48 2.57 6.82
N LEU A 49 12.21 2.37 7.20
CA LEU A 49 11.83 1.38 8.22
C LEU A 49 12.11 -0.05 7.77
N LEU A 50 11.86 -0.36 6.49
CA LEU A 50 12.10 -1.67 5.86
C LEU A 50 13.58 -2.03 5.78
N PHE A 51 14.43 -1.08 5.38
CA PHE A 51 15.88 -1.30 5.28
C PHE A 51 16.53 -1.46 6.66
N ASN A 52 16.11 -0.64 7.62
CA ASN A 52 16.63 -0.72 9.00
C ASN A 52 16.01 -1.86 9.83
N LYS A 53 15.08 -2.64 9.26
CA LYS A 53 14.31 -3.68 9.96
C LYS A 53 13.77 -3.17 11.29
N HIS A 54 13.34 -1.91 11.31
CA HIS A 54 12.94 -1.24 12.54
C HIS A 54 11.66 -1.87 13.09
N ARG A 55 11.49 -1.95 14.42
CA ARG A 55 10.31 -2.57 15.06
C ARG A 55 8.96 -2.02 14.55
N LEU A 56 8.95 -0.77 14.11
CA LEU A 56 7.76 -0.11 13.59
C LEU A 56 7.44 -0.47 12.13
N ALA A 57 8.34 -1.14 11.40
CA ALA A 57 8.14 -1.47 9.99
C ALA A 57 6.88 -2.32 9.80
N LYS A 58 6.67 -3.34 10.64
CA LYS A 58 5.46 -4.17 10.59
C LYS A 58 4.19 -3.32 10.72
N THR A 59 4.15 -2.46 11.74
CA THR A 59 2.99 -1.61 12.03
C THR A 59 2.77 -0.57 10.94
N ALA A 60 3.83 0.08 10.45
CA ALA A 60 3.76 1.07 9.39
C ALA A 60 3.23 0.46 8.08
N ILE A 61 3.74 -0.70 7.66
CA ILE A 61 3.24 -1.42 6.47
C ILE A 61 1.77 -1.83 6.66
N HIS A 62 1.38 -2.21 7.88
CA HIS A 62 0.01 -2.59 8.18
C HIS A 62 -0.96 -1.42 8.02
N PHE A 63 -0.65 -0.26 8.61
CA PHE A 63 -1.45 0.95 8.47
C PHE A 63 -1.46 1.46 7.04
N TRP A 64 -0.32 1.46 6.37
CA TRP A 64 -0.22 1.88 4.99
C TRP A 64 -1.08 1.02 4.06
N ALA A 65 -1.08 -0.30 4.24
CA ALA A 65 -1.95 -1.20 3.49
C ALA A 65 -3.45 -0.91 3.74
N ILE A 66 -3.84 -0.60 4.98
CA ILE A 66 -5.23 -0.22 5.31
C ILE A 66 -5.61 1.08 4.58
N ILE A 67 -4.75 2.11 4.64
CA ILE A 67 -4.99 3.40 3.97
C ILE A 67 -5.16 3.20 2.47
N MET A 68 -4.29 2.36 1.87
CA MET A 68 -4.35 2.02 0.45
C MET A 68 -5.67 1.32 0.06
N MET A 69 -6.28 0.56 0.98
CA MET A 69 -7.55 -0.11 0.73
C MET A 69 -8.78 0.79 0.90
N ILE A 70 -8.74 1.80 1.78
CA ILE A 70 -9.92 2.60 2.13
C ILE A 70 -10.48 3.35 0.90
N GLY A 71 -9.63 4.06 0.16
CA GLY A 71 -10.07 4.85 -1.00
C GLY A 71 -10.75 4.00 -2.08
N PRO A 72 -10.07 2.96 -2.61
CA PRO A 72 -10.66 2.03 -3.57
C PRO A 72 -11.87 1.29 -3.01
N GLY A 73 -11.85 0.88 -1.74
CA GLY A 73 -12.96 0.19 -1.08
C GLY A 73 -14.23 1.04 -1.02
N LEU A 74 -14.11 2.30 -0.58
CA LEU A 74 -15.23 3.26 -0.59
C LEU A 74 -15.73 3.52 -2.02
N SER A 75 -14.83 3.64 -2.98
CA SER A 75 -15.19 3.87 -4.38
C SER A 75 -15.93 2.67 -4.99
N ILE A 76 -15.53 1.43 -4.66
CA ILE A 76 -16.23 0.21 -5.08
C ILE A 76 -17.66 0.22 -4.51
N ILE A 77 -17.83 0.48 -3.20
CA ILE A 77 -19.15 0.54 -2.56
C ILE A 77 -20.03 1.59 -3.25
N GLY A 78 -19.51 2.80 -3.46
CA GLY A 78 -20.24 3.88 -4.12
C GLY A 78 -20.68 3.52 -5.53
N LYS A 79 -19.85 2.83 -6.31
CA LYS A 79 -20.20 2.38 -7.66
C LYS A 79 -21.23 1.25 -7.67
N LEU A 80 -21.14 0.32 -6.72
CA LEU A 80 -22.15 -0.73 -6.57
C LEU A 80 -23.54 -0.15 -6.26
N ILE A 81 -23.61 0.88 -5.42
CA ILE A 81 -24.86 1.60 -5.14
C ILE A 81 -25.42 2.24 -6.41
N LYS A 82 -24.58 2.95 -7.18
CA LYS A 82 -25.02 3.60 -8.43
C LYS A 82 -25.48 2.60 -9.50
N MET A 83 -24.81 1.45 -9.59
CA MET A 83 -25.22 0.37 -10.48
C MET A 83 -26.61 -0.17 -10.09
N ALA A 84 -26.90 -0.25 -8.78
CA ALA A 84 -28.22 -0.66 -8.29
C ALA A 84 -29.33 0.38 -8.57
N THR A 85 -28.99 1.66 -8.71
CA THR A 85 -29.95 2.74 -9.00
C THR A 85 -30.16 3.02 -10.49
N GLY A 86 -29.44 2.31 -11.39
CA GLY A 86 -29.65 2.39 -12.84
C GLY A 86 -28.92 3.53 -13.55
N ASP A 87 -27.86 4.08 -12.96
CA ASP A 87 -27.01 5.10 -13.59
C ASP A 87 -26.10 4.50 -14.70
N ASP A 88 -25.67 5.36 -15.63
CA ASP A 88 -24.89 5.02 -16.84
C ASP A 88 -23.64 4.16 -16.55
N LEU A 89 -23.59 2.96 -17.15
CA LEU A 89 -22.71 1.86 -16.73
C LEU A 89 -21.31 1.87 -17.39
N ASN A 90 -21.19 2.42 -18.59
CA ASN A 90 -19.97 2.26 -19.41
C ASN A 90 -18.74 2.96 -18.82
N PHE A 91 -18.91 4.13 -18.18
CA PHE A 91 -17.79 4.85 -17.54
C PHE A 91 -17.41 4.25 -16.17
N MET A 92 -18.27 3.40 -15.59
CA MET A 92 -18.02 2.81 -14.28
C MET A 92 -17.11 1.59 -14.34
N VAL A 93 -17.16 0.78 -15.40
CA VAL A 93 -16.47 -0.52 -15.44
C VAL A 93 -14.95 -0.38 -15.33
N ASP A 94 -14.33 0.45 -16.17
CA ASP A 94 -12.86 0.60 -16.20
C ASP A 94 -12.30 1.07 -14.85
N SER A 95 -12.95 2.08 -14.29
CA SER A 95 -12.55 2.63 -13.00
C SER A 95 -12.86 1.70 -11.83
N LEU A 96 -13.81 0.76 -11.97
CA LEU A 96 -14.14 -0.26 -10.96
C LEU A 96 -13.07 -1.37 -10.97
N VAL A 97 -12.61 -1.79 -12.15
CA VAL A 97 -11.49 -2.74 -12.30
C VAL A 97 -10.22 -2.18 -11.67
N GLN A 98 -9.88 -0.91 -11.95
CA GLN A 98 -8.71 -0.27 -11.34
C GLN A 98 -8.81 -0.24 -9.80
N ASN A 99 -9.98 0.12 -9.25
CA ASN A 99 -10.19 0.13 -7.81
C ASN A 99 -10.09 -1.27 -7.20
N LEU A 100 -10.62 -2.30 -7.87
CA LEU A 100 -10.51 -3.69 -7.42
C LEU A 100 -9.05 -4.12 -7.37
N LEU A 101 -8.26 -3.83 -8.41
CA LEU A 101 -6.83 -4.16 -8.42
C LEU A 101 -6.10 -3.50 -7.24
N LEU A 102 -6.29 -2.19 -7.04
CA LEU A 102 -5.68 -1.46 -5.93
C LEU A 102 -6.10 -2.01 -4.57
N PHE A 103 -7.38 -2.32 -4.39
CA PHE A 103 -7.89 -2.93 -3.17
C PHE A 103 -7.27 -4.32 -2.91
N THR A 104 -7.21 -5.16 -3.94
CA THR A 104 -6.62 -6.50 -3.86
C THR A 104 -5.12 -6.43 -3.53
N PHE A 105 -4.37 -5.49 -4.12
CA PHE A 105 -2.96 -5.28 -3.75
C PHE A 105 -2.81 -4.89 -2.28
N GLY A 106 -3.61 -3.94 -1.79
CA GLY A 106 -3.62 -3.58 -0.37
C GLY A 106 -3.94 -4.78 0.54
N LEU A 107 -4.92 -5.62 0.15
CA LEU A 107 -5.30 -6.82 0.89
C LEU A 107 -4.18 -7.87 0.92
N ILE A 108 -3.49 -8.09 -0.19
CA ILE A 108 -2.34 -9.00 -0.28
C ILE A 108 -1.23 -8.53 0.66
N ILE A 109 -0.87 -7.24 0.59
CA ILE A 109 0.19 -6.66 1.44
C ILE A 109 -0.19 -6.79 2.91
N TYR A 110 -1.44 -6.48 3.27
CA TYR A 110 -1.97 -6.65 4.62
C TYR A 110 -1.85 -8.10 5.11
N TYR A 111 -2.32 -9.07 4.33
CA TYR A 111 -2.32 -10.48 4.69
C TYR A 111 -0.90 -11.03 4.87
N PHE A 112 -0.01 -10.78 3.89
CA PHE A 112 1.36 -11.26 3.94
C PHE A 112 2.18 -10.56 5.03
N ASN A 113 1.97 -9.27 5.28
CA ASN A 113 2.61 -8.59 6.40
C ASN A 113 2.19 -9.20 7.74
N LYS A 114 0.89 -9.49 7.93
CA LYS A 114 0.41 -10.15 9.16
C LYS A 114 1.00 -11.54 9.35
N LYS A 115 1.11 -12.33 8.27
CA LYS A 115 1.52 -13.75 8.32
C LYS A 115 3.03 -13.98 8.32
N THR A 116 3.80 -13.10 7.67
CA THR A 116 5.23 -13.35 7.38
C THR A 116 6.19 -12.42 8.11
N VAL A 117 5.67 -11.38 8.78
CA VAL A 117 6.47 -10.37 9.47
C VAL A 117 6.28 -10.48 10.97
N PHE A 118 7.38 -10.60 11.71
CA PHE A 118 7.39 -10.75 13.16
C PHE A 118 8.27 -9.68 13.80
N VAL A 119 7.91 -9.25 15.01
CA VAL A 119 8.77 -8.38 15.82
C VAL A 119 9.38 -9.25 16.90
N ARG A 120 10.71 -9.28 16.99
CA ARG A 120 11.47 -9.98 18.03
C ARG A 120 12.26 -8.96 18.84
N GLU A 121 12.53 -9.25 20.11
CA GLU A 121 13.55 -8.52 20.85
C GLU A 121 14.91 -8.68 20.16
N ARG A 122 15.68 -7.59 20.13
CA ARG A 122 17.02 -7.62 19.54
C ARG A 122 17.90 -8.16 20.66
N GLU A 123 18.41 -9.38 20.53
CA GLU A 123 19.40 -9.91 21.48
C GLU A 123 20.62 -8.99 21.39
N LEU A 124 20.90 -8.29 22.49
CA LEU A 124 22.11 -7.49 22.67
C LEU A 124 23.25 -8.48 22.90
N ASN A 125 24.03 -8.75 21.86
CA ASN A 125 25.38 -9.28 22.01
C ASN A 125 26.34 -8.13 22.33
#